data_AF-A0A7J6QTL5-F1
#
_entry.id   AF-A0A7J6QTL5-F1
#
_cell.length_a   1.000
_cell.length_b   1.000
_cell.length_c   1.000
_cell.angle_alpha   90.00
_cell.angle_beta   90.00
_cell.angle_gamma   90.00
#
_symmetry.space_group_name_H-M   'P 1'
#
loop_
_entity.id
_entity.type
_entity.pdbx_description
1 polymer ?
#
loop_
_entity_poly.entity_id
_entity_poly.type
_entity_poly.pdbx_seq_one_letter_code
_entity_poly.pdbx_strand_id
1 'polypeptide(L)'
;MNEPELIWKKCIDIEIDQEEMENARDLFERLLDRTTHVKVWRSYADFELKHADQSFSKAKEVLERGIAEAKKDEDPESRRLLLEYMLKLAKEAKYDDIANIESRQPKAVKHKGRVDQSHGGGEAGAEDTVMVTVWEFPDDEVAGDAAKKPKIKLLEAAKMFKKMRLSEQASSSHL
;
A
#
# COMPACT_ATOMS: atom_id res chain seq x y z
N MET A 1 4.41 11.80 24.81
CA MET A 1 3.14 11.09 25.01
C MET A 1 2.37 11.13 23.70
N ASN A 2 2.62 10.18 22.81
CA ASN A 2 1.83 9.94 21.62
C ASN A 2 1.82 8.43 21.49
N GLU A 3 0.66 7.81 21.32
CA GLU A 3 0.46 6.68 20.40
C GLU A 3 -0.89 6.05 20.71
N PRO A 4 -1.97 6.61 20.14
CA PRO A 4 -3.25 5.91 20.07
C PRO A 4 -3.09 4.47 19.57
N GLU A 5 -2.16 4.26 18.62
CA GLU A 5 -1.81 2.95 18.06
C GLU A 5 -1.28 1.95 19.09
N LEU A 6 -0.51 2.41 20.10
CA LEU A 6 0.02 1.55 21.16
C LEU A 6 -1.11 1.05 22.07
N ILE A 7 -2.16 1.85 22.25
CA ILE A 7 -3.34 1.45 23.04
C ILE A 7 -4.09 0.35 22.30
N TRP A 8 -4.37 0.54 21.00
CA TRP A 8 -5.05 -0.48 20.19
C TRP A 8 -4.31 -1.81 20.19
N LYS A 9 -2.98 -1.78 19.97
CA LYS A 9 -2.14 -2.98 20.04
C LYS A 9 -2.28 -3.68 21.39
N LYS A 10 -2.16 -2.94 22.50
CA LYS A 10 -2.28 -3.52 23.84
C LYS A 10 -3.67 -4.10 24.11
N CYS A 11 -4.73 -3.42 23.68
CA CYS A 11 -6.10 -3.95 23.81
C CYS A 11 -6.24 -5.25 23.04
N ILE A 12 -5.78 -5.30 21.79
CA ILE A 12 -5.82 -6.52 20.96
C ILE A 12 -4.99 -7.64 21.61
N ASP A 13 -3.78 -7.35 22.09
CA ASP A 13 -2.93 -8.33 22.77
C ASP A 13 -3.65 -8.91 24.02
N ILE A 14 -4.33 -8.06 24.81
CA ILE A 14 -5.09 -8.48 26.01
C ILE A 14 -6.28 -9.37 25.65
N GLU A 15 -7.02 -9.07 24.57
CA GLU A 15 -8.13 -9.92 24.14
C GLU A 15 -7.61 -11.28 23.63
N ILE A 16 -6.46 -11.30 22.94
CA ILE A 16 -5.80 -12.54 22.49
C ILE A 16 -5.33 -13.37 23.69
N ASP A 17 -4.72 -12.74 24.69
CA ASP A 17 -4.26 -13.39 25.93
C ASP A 17 -5.43 -13.99 26.74
N GLN A 18 -6.64 -13.43 26.60
CA GLN A 18 -7.87 -13.95 27.20
C GLN A 18 -8.62 -14.97 26.31
N GLU A 19 -8.05 -15.33 25.15
CA GLU A 19 -8.65 -16.23 24.16
C GLU A 19 -9.98 -15.71 23.55
N GLU A 20 -10.27 -14.42 23.71
CA GLU A 20 -11.48 -13.75 23.22
C GLU A 20 -11.30 -13.28 21.75
N MET A 21 -11.21 -14.26 20.85
CA MET A 21 -10.90 -14.00 19.43
C MET A 21 -11.96 -13.15 18.72
N GLU A 22 -13.23 -13.24 19.13
CA GLU A 22 -14.32 -12.43 18.56
C GLU A 22 -14.18 -10.95 18.92
N ASN A 23 -13.82 -10.64 20.17
CA ASN A 23 -13.57 -9.27 20.61
C ASN A 23 -12.33 -8.68 19.92
N ALA A 24 -11.28 -9.48 19.76
CA ALA A 24 -10.09 -9.07 19.01
C ALA A 24 -10.43 -8.68 17.55
N ARG A 25 -11.32 -9.43 16.88
CA ARG A 25 -11.83 -9.07 15.54
C ARG A 25 -12.61 -7.76 15.53
N ASP A 26 -13.52 -7.55 16.49
CA ASP A 26 -14.27 -6.29 16.62
C ASP A 26 -13.33 -5.09 16.79
N LEU A 27 -12.26 -5.25 17.59
CA LEU A 27 -11.24 -4.20 17.76
C LEU A 27 -10.50 -3.90 16.44
N PHE A 28 -10.15 -4.92 15.66
CA PHE A 28 -9.55 -4.71 14.33
C PHE A 28 -10.49 -3.98 13.38
N GLU A 29 -11.77 -4.37 13.32
CA GLU A 29 -12.77 -3.71 12.46
C GLU A 29 -12.96 -2.24 12.88
N ARG A 30 -13.09 -1.95 14.17
CA ARG A 30 -13.21 -0.58 14.70
C ARG A 30 -11.97 0.26 14.47
N LEU A 31 -10.79 -0.36 14.43
CA LEU A 31 -9.55 0.32 14.07
C LEU A 31 -9.53 0.65 12.57
N LEU A 32 -9.96 -0.29 11.73
CA LEU A 32 -10.05 -0.10 10.27
C LEU A 32 -11.07 0.96 9.86
N ASP A 33 -12.15 1.14 10.63
CA ASP A 33 -13.09 2.26 10.46
C ASP A 33 -12.44 3.64 10.65
N ARG A 34 -11.34 3.71 11.40
CA ARG A 34 -10.62 4.96 11.71
C ARG A 34 -9.38 5.16 10.86
N THR A 35 -8.77 4.09 10.37
CA THR A 35 -7.52 4.13 9.59
C THR A 35 -7.47 3.00 8.58
N THR A 36 -7.13 3.31 7.34
CA THR A 36 -6.92 2.32 6.27
C THR A 36 -5.44 1.93 6.11
N HIS A 37 -4.62 2.16 7.14
CA HIS A 37 -3.17 1.97 7.06
C HIS A 37 -2.77 0.51 6.82
N VAL A 38 -1.88 0.28 5.84
CA VAL A 38 -1.40 -1.06 5.42
C VAL A 38 -0.93 -1.96 6.56
N LYS A 39 -0.31 -1.39 7.61
CA LYS A 39 0.15 -2.16 8.78
C LYS A 39 -1.01 -2.80 9.55
N VAL A 40 -2.17 -2.15 9.63
CA VAL A 40 -3.34 -2.68 10.36
C VAL A 40 -3.89 -3.90 9.62
N TRP A 41 -4.07 -3.79 8.30
CA TRP A 41 -4.48 -4.92 7.46
C TRP A 41 -3.54 -6.13 7.56
N ARG A 42 -2.22 -5.89 7.53
CA ARG A 42 -1.22 -6.95 7.71
C ARG A 42 -1.32 -7.60 9.09
N SER A 43 -1.42 -6.79 10.15
CA SER A 43 -1.56 -7.28 11.51
C SER A 43 -2.84 -8.09 11.71
N TYR A 44 -3.93 -7.69 11.06
CA TYR A 44 -5.19 -8.43 11.14
C TYR A 44 -5.10 -9.77 10.40
N ALA A 45 -4.47 -9.79 9.22
CA ALA A 45 -4.19 -11.04 8.51
C ALA A 45 -3.27 -11.99 9.30
N ASP A 46 -2.22 -11.47 9.95
CA ASP A 46 -1.35 -12.24 10.86
C ASP A 46 -2.14 -12.84 12.03
N PHE A 47 -3.10 -12.09 12.58
CA PHE A 47 -3.98 -12.57 13.65
C PHE A 47 -4.86 -13.73 13.18
N GLU A 48 -5.54 -13.61 12.04
CA GLU A 48 -6.37 -14.70 11.50
C GLU A 48 -5.53 -15.93 11.14
N LEU A 49 -4.30 -15.73 10.65
CA LEU A 49 -3.39 -16.83 10.34
C LEU A 49 -2.95 -17.61 11.60
N LYS A 50 -2.82 -16.95 12.75
CA LYS A 50 -2.38 -17.59 13.99
C LYS A 50 -3.50 -18.27 14.77
N HIS A 51 -4.71 -17.71 14.70
CA HIS A 51 -5.80 -18.05 15.62
C HIS A 51 -7.04 -18.67 14.96
N ALA A 52 -7.11 -18.76 13.63
CA ALA A 52 -8.24 -19.40 12.93
C ALA A 52 -7.91 -20.83 12.44
N ASP A 53 -8.89 -21.75 12.52
CA ASP A 53 -8.81 -23.13 12.03
C ASP A 53 -8.61 -23.24 10.49
N GLN A 54 -9.02 -22.21 9.74
CA GLN A 54 -8.80 -22.06 8.29
C GLN A 54 -7.87 -20.89 8.01
N SER A 55 -6.68 -20.99 8.59
CA SER A 55 -5.74 -19.89 8.85
C SER A 55 -5.49 -18.97 7.65
N PHE A 56 -5.22 -19.55 6.47
CA PHE A 56 -4.95 -18.74 5.28
C PHE A 56 -6.21 -18.20 4.59
N SER A 57 -7.32 -18.95 4.58
CA SER A 57 -8.56 -18.49 3.95
C SER A 57 -9.08 -17.21 4.59
N LYS A 58 -9.07 -17.13 5.93
CA LYS A 58 -9.49 -15.94 6.66
C LYS A 58 -8.52 -14.77 6.49
N ALA A 59 -7.22 -15.03 6.57
CA ALA A 59 -6.20 -14.02 6.28
C ALA A 59 -6.34 -13.47 4.84
N LYS A 60 -6.65 -14.33 3.86
CA LYS A 60 -6.91 -13.93 2.49
C LYS A 60 -8.15 -13.03 2.40
N GLU A 61 -9.27 -13.38 3.02
CA GLU A 61 -10.48 -12.53 3.05
C GLU A 61 -10.17 -11.10 3.55
N VAL A 62 -9.39 -10.99 4.64
CA VAL A 62 -8.96 -9.70 5.21
C VAL A 62 -8.07 -8.93 4.23
N LEU A 63 -7.10 -9.60 3.61
CA LEU A 63 -6.18 -8.95 2.65
C LEU A 63 -6.89 -8.51 1.38
N GLU A 64 -7.84 -9.30 0.86
CA GLU A 64 -8.65 -8.92 -0.32
C GLU A 64 -9.48 -7.66 -0.04
N ARG A 65 -10.06 -7.54 1.16
CA ARG A 65 -10.75 -6.30 1.59
C ARG A 65 -9.79 -5.11 1.60
N GLY A 66 -8.61 -5.27 2.19
CA GLY A 66 -7.60 -4.21 2.20
C GLY A 66 -7.11 -3.81 0.81
N ILE A 67 -6.95 -4.77 -0.10
CA ILE A 67 -6.58 -4.52 -1.51
C ILE A 67 -7.68 -3.74 -2.23
N ALA A 68 -8.94 -4.08 -2.00
CA ALA A 68 -10.09 -3.38 -2.56
C ALA A 68 -10.19 -1.93 -2.03
N GLU A 69 -9.99 -1.72 -0.73
CA GLU A 69 -10.00 -0.37 -0.14
C GLU A 69 -8.83 0.47 -0.66
N ALA A 70 -7.61 -0.08 -0.73
CA ALA A 70 -6.47 0.62 -1.30
C ALA A 70 -6.67 0.98 -2.78
N LYS A 71 -7.38 0.14 -3.55
CA LYS A 71 -7.77 0.47 -4.93
C LYS A 71 -8.76 1.64 -4.97
N LYS A 72 -9.75 1.64 -4.08
CA LYS A 72 -10.78 2.69 -3.98
C LYS A 72 -10.18 4.03 -3.54
N ASP A 73 -9.21 4.01 -2.63
CA ASP A 73 -8.50 5.19 -2.13
C ASP A 73 -7.41 5.70 -3.09
N GLU A 74 -7.26 5.10 -4.28
CA GLU A 74 -6.21 5.41 -5.25
C GLU A 74 -4.79 5.34 -4.63
N ASP A 75 -4.56 4.39 -3.71
CA ASP A 75 -3.27 4.14 -3.04
C ASP A 75 -2.57 2.89 -3.62
N PRO A 76 -1.80 3.05 -4.71
CA PRO A 76 -1.08 1.93 -5.34
C PRO A 76 0.04 1.38 -4.45
N GLU A 77 0.57 2.16 -3.50
CA GLU A 77 1.64 1.68 -2.63
C GLU A 77 1.10 0.67 -1.62
N SER A 78 0.02 1.02 -0.91
CA SER A 78 -0.65 0.09 0.00
C SER A 78 -1.17 -1.13 -0.73
N ARG A 79 -1.80 -0.95 -1.91
CA ARG A 79 -2.30 -2.07 -2.73
C ARG A 79 -1.18 -3.05 -3.10
N ARG A 80 -0.03 -2.54 -3.55
CA ARG A 80 1.16 -3.36 -3.85
C ARG A 80 1.63 -4.11 -2.61
N LEU A 81 1.79 -3.39 -1.49
CA LEU A 81 2.29 -3.95 -0.25
C LEU A 81 1.39 -5.06 0.31
N LEU A 82 0.08 -4.97 0.13
CA LEU A 82 -0.87 -6.00 0.54
C LEU A 82 -0.82 -7.23 -0.39
N LEU A 83 -0.73 -7.03 -1.71
CA LEU A 83 -0.58 -8.12 -2.68
C LEU A 83 0.72 -8.91 -2.47
N GLU A 84 1.84 -8.21 -2.24
CA GLU A 84 3.14 -8.81 -1.95
C GLU A 84 3.08 -9.66 -0.67
N TYR A 85 2.41 -9.12 0.35
CA TYR A 85 2.26 -9.79 1.63
C TYR A 85 1.33 -11.00 1.56
N MET A 86 0.23 -10.92 0.80
CA MET A 86 -0.66 -12.06 0.53
C MET A 86 0.10 -13.19 -0.18
N LEU A 87 0.97 -12.86 -1.14
CA LEU A 87 1.79 -13.86 -1.82
C LEU A 87 2.78 -14.53 -0.85
N LYS A 88 3.39 -13.75 0.04
CA LYS A 88 4.27 -14.28 1.08
C LYS A 88 3.53 -15.30 1.96
N LEU A 89 2.37 -14.92 2.51
CA LEU A 89 1.58 -15.80 3.37
C LEU A 89 1.11 -17.06 2.62
N ALA A 90 0.71 -16.92 1.35
CA ALA A 90 0.29 -18.06 0.53
C ALA A 90 1.41 -19.08 0.34
N LYS A 91 2.65 -18.61 0.11
CA LYS A 91 3.85 -19.45 0.00
C LYS A 91 4.19 -20.14 1.31
N GLU A 92 4.15 -19.42 2.42
CA GLU A 92 4.40 -19.97 3.77
C GLU A 92 3.36 -21.03 4.15
N ALA A 93 2.08 -20.78 3.83
CA ALA A 93 0.99 -21.71 4.04
C ALA A 93 0.92 -22.87 3.02
N LYS A 94 1.77 -22.84 1.97
CA LYS A 94 1.73 -23.78 0.83
C LYS A 94 0.33 -23.90 0.21
N TYR A 95 -0.34 -22.77 0.04
CA TYR A 95 -1.68 -22.71 -0.52
C TYR A 95 -1.71 -23.22 -1.97
N ASP A 96 -2.76 -23.92 -2.37
CA ASP A 96 -2.81 -24.60 -3.68
C ASP A 96 -2.80 -23.61 -4.86
N ASP A 97 -3.41 -22.43 -4.69
CA ASP A 97 -3.62 -21.45 -5.76
C ASP A 97 -2.66 -20.25 -5.69
N ILE A 98 -1.37 -20.52 -5.42
CA ILE A 98 -0.32 -19.49 -5.44
C ILE A 98 -0.21 -18.84 -6.82
N ALA A 99 -0.40 -19.61 -7.90
CA ALA A 99 -0.29 -19.11 -9.27
C ALA A 99 -1.28 -17.97 -9.58
N ASN A 100 -2.52 -18.06 -9.09
CA ASN A 100 -3.48 -16.96 -9.21
C ASN A 100 -2.99 -15.70 -8.48
N ILE A 101 -2.48 -15.84 -7.26
CA ILE A 101 -1.96 -14.71 -6.45
C ILE A 101 -0.71 -14.09 -7.10
N GLU A 102 0.16 -14.89 -7.70
CA GLU A 102 1.34 -14.41 -8.44
C GLU A 102 0.95 -13.63 -9.69
N SER A 103 -0.08 -14.08 -10.42
CA SER A 103 -0.55 -13.41 -11.63
C SER A 103 -1.09 -12.00 -11.38
N ARG A 104 -1.48 -11.69 -10.14
CA ARG A 104 -2.03 -10.40 -9.70
C ARG A 104 -0.97 -9.43 -9.19
N GLN A 105 0.28 -9.86 -9.05
CA GLN A 105 1.34 -9.00 -8.53
C GLN A 105 1.59 -7.81 -9.47
N PRO A 106 1.81 -6.60 -8.92
CA PRO A 106 2.03 -5.42 -9.74
C PRO A 106 3.37 -5.45 -10.45
N LYS A 107 3.41 -4.84 -11.62
CA LYS A 107 4.62 -4.68 -12.44
C LYS A 107 5.13 -3.24 -12.33
N ALA A 108 6.43 -3.09 -12.11
CA ALA A 108 7.07 -1.78 -12.08
C ALA A 108 7.36 -1.32 -13.50
N VAL A 109 6.72 -0.24 -13.95
CA VAL A 109 6.96 0.35 -15.27
C VAL A 109 7.55 1.73 -15.12
N LYS A 110 8.65 1.98 -15.84
CA LYS A 110 9.34 3.27 -15.82
C LYS A 110 8.77 4.15 -16.91
N HIS A 111 8.19 5.28 -16.52
CA HIS A 111 7.70 6.30 -17.43
C HIS A 111 8.67 7.49 -17.46
N LYS A 112 8.87 8.03 -18.67
CA LYS A 112 9.66 9.22 -18.91
C LYS A 112 8.78 10.46 -18.76
N GLY A 113 9.06 11.28 -17.75
CA GLY A 113 8.43 12.57 -17.52
C GLY A 113 9.26 13.75 -17.99
N ARG A 114 8.62 14.77 -18.58
CA ARG A 114 9.15 16.13 -18.75
C ARG A 114 8.69 17.01 -17.58
N VAL A 115 9.62 17.74 -16.96
CA VAL A 115 9.32 18.80 -16.00
C VAL A 115 9.09 20.10 -16.79
N ASP A 116 7.96 20.77 -16.58
CA ASP A 116 7.74 22.10 -17.15
C ASP A 116 8.40 23.14 -16.23
N GLN A 117 9.42 23.83 -16.73
CA GLN A 117 10.04 24.96 -16.05
C GLN A 117 9.14 26.20 -16.20
N SER A 118 7.96 26.21 -15.59
CA SER A 118 7.18 27.44 -15.47
C SER A 118 7.73 28.28 -14.29
N HIS A 119 8.94 28.82 -14.43
CA HIS A 119 9.48 30.05 -13.78
C HIS A 119 11.01 30.05 -13.85
N GLY A 120 11.58 30.78 -14.82
CA GLY A 120 13.00 31.11 -14.87
C GLY A 120 13.60 30.80 -16.24
N GLY A 121 13.81 31.84 -17.06
CA GLY A 121 14.40 31.72 -18.38
C GLY A 121 15.85 31.21 -18.34
N GLY A 122 16.02 29.89 -18.38
CA GLY A 122 17.28 29.21 -18.63
C GLY A 122 17.11 28.20 -19.77
N GLU A 123 18.11 28.10 -20.65
CA GLU A 123 18.09 27.21 -21.81
C GLU A 123 17.82 25.74 -21.42
N ALA A 124 16.94 25.09 -22.19
CA ALA A 124 16.53 23.70 -21.99
C ALA A 124 17.70 22.74 -22.27
N GLY A 125 18.48 22.41 -21.24
CA GLY A 125 19.44 21.31 -21.28
C GLY A 125 18.76 19.95 -21.39
N ALA A 126 19.42 18.98 -22.02
CA ALA A 126 18.93 17.60 -22.22
C ALA A 126 18.72 16.79 -20.92
N GLU A 127 18.90 17.41 -19.75
CA GLU A 127 18.98 16.80 -18.43
C GLU A 127 17.64 16.80 -17.66
N ASP A 128 16.59 17.43 -18.19
CA ASP A 128 15.30 17.62 -17.51
C ASP A 128 14.31 16.43 -17.67
N THR A 129 14.85 15.20 -17.69
CA THR A 129 14.05 13.97 -17.75
C THR A 129 14.01 13.30 -16.39
N VAL A 130 12.83 13.23 -15.77
CA VAL A 130 12.60 12.44 -14.55
C VAL A 130 12.00 11.09 -14.94
N MET A 131 12.64 10.01 -14.50
CA MET A 131 12.09 8.66 -14.61
C MET A 131 11.22 8.37 -13.39
N VAL A 132 9.93 8.14 -13.60
CA VAL A 132 8.97 7.81 -12.54
C VAL A 132 8.60 6.34 -12.66
N THR A 133 8.70 5.59 -11.57
CA THR A 133 8.20 4.22 -11.50
C THR A 133 6.72 4.23 -11.15
N VAL A 134 5.91 3.62 -12.00
CA VAL A 134 4.47 3.45 -11.79
C VAL A 134 4.20 1.95 -11.65
N TRP A 135 3.33 1.59 -10.70
CA TRP A 135 2.89 0.22 -10.50
C TRP A 135 1.67 -0.07 -11.36
N GLU A 136 1.78 -1.02 -12.28
CA GLU A 136 0.67 -1.51 -13.09
C GLU A 136 0.10 -2.80 -12.48
N PHE A 137 -1.22 -2.86 -12.28
CA PHE A 137 -1.90 -3.99 -11.68
C PHE A 137 -2.63 -4.80 -12.75
N PRO A 138 -2.29 -6.09 -12.94
CA PRO A 138 -2.90 -6.94 -13.98
C PRO A 138 -4.44 -7.02 -13.91
N ASP A 139 -5.00 -7.01 -12.70
CA ASP A 139 -6.46 -7.03 -12.48
C ASP A 139 -7.20 -5.81 -13.06
N ASP A 140 -6.52 -4.68 -13.25
CA ASP A 140 -7.16 -3.46 -13.75
C ASP A 140 -7.38 -3.49 -15.26
N GLU A 141 -6.60 -4.27 -16.01
CA GLU A 141 -6.82 -4.48 -17.45
C GLU A 141 -8.03 -5.37 -17.71
N VAL A 142 -8.23 -6.39 -16.87
CA VAL A 142 -9.32 -7.39 -17.00
C VAL A 142 -10.69 -6.79 -16.65
N ALA A 143 -10.74 -5.83 -15.73
CA ALA A 143 -11.98 -5.17 -15.30
C ALA A 143 -12.57 -4.17 -16.32
N GLY A 144 -12.01 -4.04 -17.52
CA GLY A 144 -12.41 -3.01 -18.50
C GLY A 144 -11.93 -1.60 -18.14
N ASP A 145 -11.12 -1.47 -17.09
CA ASP A 145 -10.49 -0.23 -16.63
C ASP A 145 -9.21 0.12 -17.43
N ALA A 146 -8.93 -0.60 -18.54
CA ALA A 146 -7.85 -0.28 -19.48
C ALA A 146 -7.92 1.17 -20.04
N ALA A 147 -9.10 1.80 -19.99
CA ALA A 147 -9.30 3.21 -20.34
C ALA A 147 -8.84 4.21 -19.24
N LYS A 148 -8.58 3.74 -18.02
CA LYS A 148 -7.92 4.46 -16.92
C LYS A 148 -6.48 4.02 -16.75
N LYS A 149 -5.72 3.89 -17.86
CA LYS A 149 -4.26 4.02 -17.76
C LYS A 149 -3.99 5.25 -16.89
N PRO A 150 -3.08 5.17 -15.89
CA PRO A 150 -2.87 6.26 -14.95
C PRO A 150 -2.76 7.53 -15.76
N LYS A 151 -3.75 8.43 -15.64
CA LYS A 151 -3.67 9.76 -16.25
C LYS A 151 -2.55 10.41 -15.48
N ILE A 152 -1.32 10.25 -15.99
CA ILE A 152 -0.11 10.73 -15.35
C ILE A 152 -0.29 12.24 -15.28
N LYS A 153 -0.76 12.73 -14.14
CA LYS A 153 -0.64 14.14 -13.76
C LYS A 153 0.84 14.33 -13.46
N LEU A 154 1.65 14.32 -14.52
CA LEU A 154 3.09 14.39 -14.45
C LEU A 154 3.54 15.67 -13.72
N LEU A 155 2.70 16.69 -13.79
CA LEU A 155 2.77 17.93 -13.02
C LEU A 155 2.78 17.71 -11.50
N GLU A 156 2.08 16.70 -11.00
CA GLU A 156 1.94 16.39 -9.58
C GLU A 156 3.15 15.60 -9.06
N ALA A 157 3.66 14.64 -9.84
CA ALA A 157 4.93 13.97 -9.57
C ALA A 157 6.11 14.96 -9.57
N ALA A 158 6.14 15.92 -10.51
CA ALA A 158 7.13 17.00 -10.52
C ALA A 158 7.02 17.92 -9.28
N LYS A 159 5.81 18.19 -8.79
CA LYS A 159 5.58 18.95 -7.54
C LYS A 159 6.07 18.19 -6.30
N MET A 160 5.86 16.87 -6.23
CA MET A 160 6.31 16.03 -5.11
C MET A 160 7.84 16.00 -5.03
N PHE A 161 8.55 15.88 -6.16
CA PHE A 161 10.01 15.95 -6.19
C PHE A 161 10.56 17.35 -5.84
N LYS A 162 9.89 18.43 -6.29
CA LYS A 162 10.24 19.80 -5.88
C LYS A 162 10.10 19.98 -4.35
N LYS A 163 9.05 19.40 -3.76
CA LYS A 163 8.83 19.43 -2.30
C LYS A 163 9.92 18.64 -1.56
N MET A 164 10.33 17.46 -2.05
CA MET A 164 11.45 16.68 -1.50
C MET A 164 12.79 17.42 -1.56
N ARG A 165 13.15 18.03 -2.71
CA ARG A 165 14.39 18.83 -2.81
C ARG A 165 14.39 20.05 -1.90
N LEU A 166 13.25 20.73 -1.74
CA LEU A 166 13.13 21.86 -0.83
C LEU A 166 13.26 21.44 0.65
N SER A 167 12.72 20.27 1.03
CA SER A 167 12.93 19.74 2.38
C SER A 167 14.37 19.30 2.63
N GLU A 168 15.05 18.68 1.66
CA GLU A 168 16.47 18.31 1.78
C GLU A 168 17.38 19.54 1.86
N GLN A 169 17.10 20.59 1.09
CA GLN A 169 17.86 21.85 1.15
C GLN A 169 17.62 22.62 2.45
N ALA A 170 16.40 22.62 2.98
CA ALA A 170 16.10 23.22 4.28
C ALA A 170 16.77 22.47 5.44
N SER A 171 16.85 21.14 5.38
CA SER A 171 17.55 20.33 6.38
C SER A 171 19.08 20.43 6.28
N SER A 172 19.63 20.68 5.09
CA SER A 172 21.08 20.88 4.90
C SER A 172 21.57 22.30 5.24
N SER A 173 20.66 23.25 5.47
CA SER A 173 21.00 24.64 5.83
C SER A 173 21.05 24.89 7.35
N HIS A 174 20.86 23.84 8.16
CA HIS A 174 20.78 23.91 9.62
C HIS A 174 21.88 23.07 10.33
N LEU A 175 23.04 22.93 9.69
CA LEU A 175 24.30 22.46 10.28
C LEU A 175 25.41 23.47 10.02
#